data_AF-A0AAJ0DAY6-F1
#
_entry.id   AF-A0AAJ0DAY6-F1
#
_cell.length_a   1.000
_cell.length_b   1.000
_cell.length_c   1.000
_cell.angle_alpha   90.00
_cell.angle_beta   90.00
_cell.angle_gamma   90.00
#
_symmetry.space_group_name_H-M   'P 1'
#
loop_
_entity.id
_entity.type
_entity.pdbx_description
1 polymer ?
#
loop_
_entity_poly.entity_id
_entity_poly.type
_entity_poly.pdbx_seq_one_letter_code
_entity_poly.pdbx_strand_id
1 'polypeptide(L)'
;MPTTQSAEFKKAIEDSRKLQAKPSDDELLQLYALFKQGSQDPPIEKSEAPGMFDLKGKAKRKAWQKVVDEGVKPQEAQTKYVKLVGELKGKHGYTG
;
A
#
# COMPACT_ATOMS: atom_id res chain seq x y z
N MET A 1 -2.30 -18.40 -4.25
CA MET A 1 -1.66 -18.30 -2.92
C MET A 1 -1.21 -16.86 -2.74
N PRO A 2 -1.34 -16.26 -1.54
CA PRO A 2 -0.79 -14.92 -1.30
C PRO A 2 0.70 -14.90 -1.63
N THR A 3 1.20 -13.80 -2.18
CA THR A 3 2.61 -13.73 -2.61
C THR A 3 3.52 -13.76 -1.39
N THR A 4 4.67 -14.45 -1.48
CA THR A 4 5.69 -14.42 -0.43
C THR A 4 6.10 -12.98 -0.15
N GLN A 5 5.86 -12.53 1.08
CA GLN A 5 6.22 -11.20 1.57
C GLN A 5 7.67 -11.18 2.06
N SER A 6 8.46 -10.24 1.56
CA SER A 6 9.84 -10.03 2.02
C SER A 6 9.88 -9.58 3.48
N ALA A 7 11.02 -9.81 4.16
CA ALA A 7 11.21 -9.38 5.55
C ALA A 7 11.17 -7.85 5.67
N GLU A 8 11.75 -7.15 4.69
CA GLU A 8 11.76 -5.69 4.59
C GLU A 8 10.35 -5.15 4.42
N PHE A 9 9.52 -5.81 3.60
CA PHE A 9 8.12 -5.41 3.41
C PHE A 9 7.32 -5.55 4.71
N LYS A 10 7.46 -6.67 5.42
CA LYS A 10 6.82 -6.87 6.73
C LYS A 10 7.25 -5.80 7.73
N LYS A 11 8.56 -5.53 7.80
CA LYS A 11 9.12 -4.47 8.63
C LYS A 11 8.56 -3.10 8.26
N ALA A 12 8.49 -2.77 6.97
CA ALA A 12 7.92 -1.51 6.50
C ALA A 12 6.43 -1.39 6.86
N ILE A 13 5.67 -2.48 6.84
CA ILE A 13 4.25 -2.48 7.27
C ILE A 13 4.16 -2.10 8.74
N GLU A 14 4.97 -2.72 9.61
CA GLU A 14 5.03 -2.35 11.03
C GLU A 14 5.48 -0.90 11.22
N ASP A 15 6.50 -0.49 10.49
CA ASP A 15 7.10 0.83 10.62
C ASP A 15 6.16 1.95 10.14
N SER A 16 5.34 1.69 9.12
CA SER A 16 4.32 2.63 8.64
C SER A 16 3.28 2.96 9.73
N ARG A 17 3.09 2.07 10.71
CA ARG A 17 2.18 2.27 11.85
C ARG A 17 2.83 3.04 13.00
N LYS A 18 4.15 3.22 12.96
CA LYS A 18 4.96 3.91 13.99
C LYS A 18 5.35 5.35 13.60
N LEU A 19 4.80 5.85 12.48
CA LEU A 19 4.99 7.24 12.07
C LEU A 19 4.39 8.19 13.11
N GLN A 20 5.09 9.27 13.43
CA GLN A 20 4.67 10.23 14.46
C GLN A 20 3.54 11.14 13.96
N ALA A 21 3.68 11.63 12.74
CA ALA A 21 2.64 12.38 12.06
C ALA A 21 1.84 11.48 11.13
N LYS A 22 0.56 11.83 10.97
CA LYS A 22 -0.34 11.15 10.05
C LYS A 22 0.05 11.49 8.60
N PRO A 23 0.30 10.49 7.73
CA PRO A 23 0.50 10.75 6.31
C PRO A 23 -0.71 11.40 5.66
N SER A 24 -0.46 12.13 4.58
CA SER A 24 -1.52 12.68 3.73
C SER A 24 -2.38 11.57 3.12
N ASP A 25 -3.61 11.90 2.74
CA ASP A 25 -4.53 10.92 2.14
C ASP A 25 -3.94 10.27 0.88
N ASP A 26 -3.18 11.02 0.07
CA ASP A 26 -2.48 10.49 -1.11
C ASP A 26 -1.41 9.46 -0.75
N GLU A 27 -0.60 9.74 0.28
CA GLU A 27 0.40 8.80 0.78
C GLU A 27 -0.25 7.53 1.35
N LEU A 28 -1.37 7.68 2.07
CA LEU A 28 -2.14 6.55 2.58
C LEU A 28 -2.74 5.70 1.44
N LEU A 29 -3.22 6.33 0.37
CA LEU A 29 -3.74 5.65 -0.81
C LEU A 29 -2.63 4.89 -1.55
N GLN A 30 -1.44 5.48 -1.68
CA GLN A 30 -0.28 4.81 -2.27
C GLN A 30 0.20 3.63 -1.43
N LEU A 31 0.32 3.80 -0.11
CA LEU A 31 0.64 2.70 0.81
C LEU A 31 -0.37 1.56 0.67
N TYR A 32 -1.66 1.88 0.64
CA TYR A 32 -2.72 0.89 0.48
C TYR A 32 -2.58 0.14 -0.86
N ALA A 33 -2.42 0.87 -1.97
CA ALA A 33 -2.31 0.29 -3.31
C ALA A 33 -1.13 -0.67 -3.43
N LEU A 34 0.05 -0.23 -2.98
CA LEU A 34 1.27 -1.03 -3.00
C LEU A 34 1.19 -2.22 -2.05
N PHE A 35 0.60 -2.04 -0.87
CA PHE A 35 0.39 -3.14 0.08
C PHE A 35 -0.51 -4.23 -0.51
N LYS A 36 -1.65 -3.84 -1.08
CA LYS A 36 -2.62 -4.76 -1.70
C LYS A 36 -2.01 -5.50 -2.89
N GLN A 37 -1.23 -4.79 -3.72
CA GLN A 37 -0.53 -5.44 -4.84
C GLN A 37 0.60 -6.36 -4.38
N GLY A 38 1.35 -5.95 -3.34
CA GLY A 38 2.48 -6.71 -2.81
C GLY A 38 2.06 -7.96 -2.02
N SER A 39 0.89 -7.94 -1.36
CA SER A 39 0.34 -9.09 -0.66
C SER A 39 -0.47 -10.03 -1.57
N GLN A 40 -1.09 -9.48 -2.62
CA GLN A 40 -2.11 -10.16 -3.44
C GLN A 40 -3.18 -10.88 -2.61
N ASP A 41 -3.57 -10.29 -1.47
CA ASP A 41 -4.51 -10.92 -0.55
C ASP A 41 -5.64 -9.97 -0.10
N PRO A 42 -6.87 -10.16 -0.61
CA PRO A 42 -7.18 -10.82 -1.88
C PRO A 42 -6.56 -10.05 -3.08
N PRO A 43 -6.39 -10.69 -4.26
CA PRO A 43 -6.02 -10.01 -5.50
C PRO A 43 -7.17 -9.12 -6.01
N ILE A 44 -6.86 -8.14 -6.88
CA ILE A 44 -7.82 -7.11 -7.30
C ILE A 44 -9.06 -7.70 -8.00
N GLU A 45 -8.88 -8.79 -8.74
CA GLU A 45 -9.92 -9.53 -9.43
C GLU A 45 -10.94 -10.15 -8.46
N LYS A 46 -10.48 -10.53 -7.26
CA LYS A 46 -11.32 -11.09 -6.20
C LYS A 46 -11.76 -10.05 -5.19
N SER A 47 -11.27 -8.82 -5.31
CA SER A 47 -11.69 -7.74 -4.44
C SER A 47 -13.05 -7.22 -4.89
N GLU A 48 -13.96 -7.05 -3.95
CA GLU A 48 -15.27 -6.47 -4.22
C GLU A 48 -15.15 -5.00 -4.65
N ALA A 49 -15.98 -4.60 -5.60
CA ALA A 49 -16.05 -3.21 -6.03
C ALA A 49 -16.73 -2.38 -4.92
N PRO A 50 -16.19 -1.20 -4.57
CA PRO A 50 -16.81 -0.32 -3.59
C PRO A 50 -18.18 0.14 -4.08
N GLY A 51 -19.14 0.25 -3.15
CA GLY A 51 -20.50 0.70 -3.44
C GLY A 51 -20.55 2.11 -4.04
N MET A 52 -21.67 2.47 -4.67
CA MET A 52 -21.82 3.74 -5.40
C MET A 52 -21.53 4.98 -4.54
N PHE A 53 -21.84 4.92 -3.25
CA PHE A 53 -21.65 6.02 -2.28
C PHE A 53 -20.31 5.96 -1.51
N ASP A 54 -19.49 4.93 -1.69
CA ASP A 54 -18.21 4.79 -0.99
C ASP A 54 -17.07 5.48 -1.76
N LEU A 55 -16.95 6.79 -1.56
CA LEU A 55 -15.91 7.60 -2.20
C LEU A 55 -14.49 7.19 -1.77
N LYS A 56 -14.31 6.79 -0.51
CA LYS A 56 -13.00 6.38 0.03
C LYS A 56 -12.58 5.02 -0.51
N GLY A 57 -13.49 4.06 -0.55
CA GLY A 57 -13.26 2.76 -1.17
C GLY A 57 -12.98 2.89 -2.66
N LYS A 58 -13.69 3.78 -3.37
CA LYS A 58 -13.40 4.11 -4.77
C LYS A 58 -11.99 4.66 -4.95
N ALA A 59 -11.56 5.61 -4.12
CA ALA A 59 -10.20 6.15 -4.18
C ALA A 59 -9.14 5.07 -3.93
N LYS A 60 -9.33 4.23 -2.91
CA LYS A 60 -8.44 3.09 -2.59
C LYS A 60 -8.34 2.09 -3.74
N ARG A 61 -9.49 1.68 -4.30
CA ARG A 61 -9.53 0.76 -5.44
C ARG A 61 -8.91 1.39 -6.68
N LYS A 62 -9.14 2.69 -6.94
CA LYS A 62 -8.54 3.41 -8.06
C LYS A 62 -7.01 3.47 -7.94
N ALA A 63 -6.49 3.77 -6.74
CA ALA A 63 -5.05 3.78 -6.48
C ALA A 63 -4.44 2.39 -6.70
N TRP A 64 -5.10 1.33 -6.21
CA TRP A 64 -4.64 -0.03 -6.43
C TRP A 64 -4.72 -0.46 -7.90
N GLN A 65 -5.82 -0.16 -8.58
CA GLN A 65 -5.99 -0.43 -10.01
C GLN A 65 -4.91 0.24 -10.83
N LYS A 66 -4.54 1.49 -10.51
CA LYS A 66 -3.44 2.18 -11.18
C LYS A 66 -2.12 1.40 -11.08
N VAL A 67 -1.79 0.86 -9.90
CA VAL A 67 -0.58 0.04 -9.70
C VAL A 67 -0.65 -1.26 -10.53
N VAL A 68 -1.83 -1.84 -10.68
CA VAL A 68 -2.06 -3.04 -11.51
C VAL A 68 -1.94 -2.71 -13.00
N ASP A 69 -2.53 -1.60 -13.45
CA ASP A 69 -2.52 -1.13 -14.84
C ASP A 69 -1.10 -0.74 -15.29
N GLU A 70 -0.29 -0.24 -14.37
CA GLU A 70 1.16 -0.01 -14.56
C GLU A 70 1.96 -1.31 -14.70
N GLY A 71 1.34 -2.49 -14.51
CA GLY A 71 2.00 -3.79 -14.62
C GLY A 71 2.91 -4.12 -13.44
N VAL A 72 2.77 -3.43 -12.31
CA VAL A 72 3.63 -3.59 -11.14
C VAL A 72 3.42 -4.98 -10.54
N LYS A 73 4.47 -5.79 -10.53
CA LYS A 73 4.43 -7.14 -9.93
C LYS A 73 4.42 -7.07 -8.41
N PRO A 74 3.97 -8.11 -7.70
CA PRO A 74 3.93 -8.12 -6.23
C PRO A 74 5.27 -7.79 -5.58
N GLN A 75 6.36 -8.37 -6.09
CA GLN A 75 7.71 -8.13 -5.58
C GLN A 75 8.13 -6.67 -5.76
N GLU A 76 7.83 -6.08 -6.91
CA GLU A 76 8.11 -4.67 -7.18
C GLU A 76 7.25 -3.74 -6.31
N ALA A 77 5.97 -4.10 -6.09
CA ALA A 77 5.09 -3.36 -5.19
C ALA A 77 5.61 -3.38 -3.75
N GLN A 78 6.14 -4.52 -3.29
CA GLN A 78 6.81 -4.63 -1.98
C GLN A 78 8.02 -3.69 -1.90
N THR A 79 8.90 -3.68 -2.92
CA THR A 79 10.06 -2.78 -2.96
C THR A 79 9.64 -1.31 -2.95
N LYS A 80 8.65 -0.93 -3.77
CA LYS A 80 8.10 0.43 -3.80
C LYS A 80 7.48 0.82 -2.46
N TYR A 81 6.79 -0.10 -1.79
CA TYR A 81 6.20 0.13 -0.47
C TYR A 81 7.28 0.41 0.59
N VAL A 82 8.35 -0.40 0.63
CA VAL A 82 9.48 -0.20 1.53
C VAL A 82 10.11 1.18 1.32
N LYS A 83 10.32 1.56 0.05
CA LYS A 83 10.86 2.88 -0.31
C LYS A 83 9.95 4.01 0.19
N LEU A 84 8.64 3.92 -0.09
CA LEU A 84 7.67 4.93 0.34
C LEU A 84 7.64 5.07 1.86
N VAL A 85 7.61 3.97 2.61
CA VAL A 85 7.68 4.02 4.07
C VAL A 85 8.97 4.69 4.55
N GLY A 86 10.11 4.42 3.91
CA GLY A 86 11.38 5.11 4.19
C GLY A 86 11.27 6.63 4.03
N GLU A 87 10.66 7.11 2.95
CA GLU A 87 10.40 8.53 2.70
C GLU A 87 9.46 9.13 3.75
N LEU A 88 8.38 8.40 4.08
CA LEU A 88 7.41 8.84 5.09
C LEU A 88 8.03 8.94 6.49
N LYS A 89 8.95 8.05 6.86
CA LYS A 89 9.68 8.17 8.14
C LYS A 89 10.46 9.47 8.22
N GLY A 90 11.13 9.87 7.14
CA GLY A 90 11.87 11.13 7.08
C GLY A 90 10.95 12.35 7.12
N LYS A 91 9.78 12.27 6.47
CA LYS A 91 8.84 13.40 6.34
C LYS A 91 7.94 13.59 7.57
N HIS A 92 7.45 12.49 8.15
CA HIS A 92 6.44 12.48 9.21
C HIS A 92 7.01 12.15 10.59
N GLY A 93 8.32 11.89 10.67
CA GLY A 93 8.96 11.38 11.88
C GLY A 93 8.61 9.92 12.13
N TYR A 94 9.51 9.21 12.80
CA TYR A 94 9.39 7.78 13.09
C TYR A 94 9.75 7.52 14.54
N THR A 95 8.90 6.77 15.23
CA THR A 95 9.16 6.33 16.60
C THR A 95 9.53 4.86 16.57
N GLY A 96 10.82 4.53 16.62
CA GLY A 96 11.23 3.13 16.74
C GLY A 96 12.69 2.96 16.98
#